data_AF-A0A8J7E7W1-F1
#
_entry.id   AF-A0A8J7E7W1-F1
#
_cell.length_a   1.000
_cell.length_b   1.000
_cell.length_c   1.000
_cell.angle_alpha   90.00
_cell.angle_beta   90.00
_cell.angle_gamma   90.00
#
_symmetry.space_group_name_H-M   'P 1'
#
loop_
_entity.id
_entity.type
_entity.pdbx_description
1 polymer ?
#
loop_
_entity_poly.entity_id
_entity_poly.type
_entity_poly.pdbx_seq_one_letter_code
_entity_poly.pdbx_strand_id
1 'polypeptide(L)'
;MQRSLLAITLILFGALTAAALWYHGYWGILAPHFKSFGATQVLVDLAIALTLVLVWLWQDAKAIGRNPWPWILITLVAGSFGPLIYLLTRKPEAAAVGTAVNLSQPTAMN
;
A
#
# COMPACT_ATOMS: atom_id res chain seq x y z
N MET A 1 -7.96 -13.97 4.26
CA MET A 1 -8.04 -13.86 2.78
C MET A 1 -7.43 -12.55 2.27
N GLN A 2 -7.87 -11.36 2.74
CA GLN A 2 -7.34 -10.08 2.26
C GLN A 2 -5.81 -9.92 2.38
N ARG A 3 -5.21 -10.32 3.53
CA ARG A 3 -3.75 -10.27 3.70
C ARG A 3 -2.98 -11.17 2.74
N SER A 4 -3.50 -12.36 2.47
CA SER A 4 -2.89 -13.30 1.52
C SER A 4 -2.91 -12.73 0.10
N LEU A 5 -4.03 -12.11 -0.31
CA LEU A 5 -4.12 -11.43 -1.60
C LEU A 5 -3.09 -10.30 -1.71
N LEU A 6 -2.99 -9.43 -0.70
CA LEU A 6 -1.99 -8.35 -0.68
C LEU A 6 -0.55 -8.89 -0.78
N ALA A 7 -0.24 -9.95 -0.05
CA ALA A 7 1.08 -10.58 -0.09
C ALA A 7 1.39 -11.19 -1.47
N ILE A 8 0.43 -11.92 -2.06
CA ILE A 8 0.57 -12.51 -3.39
C ILE A 8 0.76 -11.40 -4.44
N THR A 9 -0.07 -10.36 -4.40
CA THR A 9 0.06 -9.20 -5.30
C THR A 9 1.43 -8.54 -5.16
N LEU A 10 1.90 -8.32 -3.92
CA LEU A 10 3.20 -7.71 -3.67
C LEU A 10 4.36 -8.56 -4.20
N ILE A 11 4.29 -9.88 -4.05
CA ILE A 11 5.32 -10.82 -4.56
C ILE A 11 5.33 -10.83 -6.08
N LEU A 12 4.18 -11.01 -6.73
CA LEU A 12 4.09 -11.09 -8.18
C LEU A 12 4.47 -9.76 -8.85
N PHE A 13 3.93 -8.64 -8.34
CA PHE A 13 4.27 -7.32 -8.85
C PHE A 13 5.73 -6.94 -8.54
N GLY A 14 6.25 -7.38 -7.39
CA GLY A 14 7.67 -7.29 -7.03
C GLY A 14 8.56 -8.00 -8.04
N ALA A 15 8.25 -9.25 -8.38
CA ALA A 15 8.99 -10.02 -9.37
C ALA A 15 8.96 -9.36 -10.76
N LEU A 16 7.78 -8.88 -11.19
CA LEU A 16 7.63 -8.16 -12.45
C LEU A 16 8.48 -6.87 -12.46
N THR A 17 8.43 -6.09 -11.38
CA THR A 17 9.19 -4.84 -11.25
C THR A 17 10.69 -5.09 -11.23
N ALA A 18 11.14 -6.13 -10.52
CA ALA A 18 12.55 -6.53 -10.50
C ALA A 18 13.05 -6.94 -11.88
N ALA A 19 12.27 -7.72 -12.63
CA ALA A 19 12.60 -8.08 -14.01
C ALA A 19 12.66 -6.84 -14.92
N ALA A 20 11.70 -5.93 -14.84
CA ALA A 20 11.70 -4.70 -15.62
C ALA A 20 12.92 -3.82 -15.32
N LEU A 21 13.29 -3.68 -14.03
CA LEU A 21 14.50 -2.96 -13.63
C LEU A 21 15.77 -3.64 -14.11
N TRP A 22 15.81 -4.98 -14.14
CA TRP A 22 16.96 -5.74 -14.65
C TRP A 22 17.18 -5.51 -16.14
N TYR A 23 16.12 -5.52 -16.94
CA TYR A 23 16.22 -5.38 -18.40
C TYR A 23 16.31 -3.94 -18.90
N HIS A 24 15.65 -2.99 -18.22
CA HIS A 24 15.46 -1.63 -18.73
C HIS A 24 15.97 -0.54 -17.78
N GLY A 25 16.36 -0.90 -16.55
CA GLY A 25 16.68 0.07 -15.51
C GLY A 25 15.47 0.91 -15.11
N TYR A 26 15.67 1.84 -14.18
CA TYR A 26 14.59 2.71 -13.71
C TYR A 26 14.06 3.64 -14.81
N TRP A 27 14.98 4.26 -15.57
CA TRP A 27 14.61 5.20 -16.62
C TRP A 27 13.94 4.53 -17.82
N GLY A 28 14.33 3.29 -18.15
CA GLY A 28 13.73 2.56 -19.27
C GLY A 28 12.26 2.18 -19.04
N ILE A 29 11.79 2.19 -17.79
CA ILE A 29 10.37 2.02 -17.45
C ILE A 29 9.59 3.32 -17.72
N LEU A 30 10.17 4.47 -17.40
CA LEU A 30 9.49 5.77 -17.51
C LEU A 30 9.57 6.36 -18.93
N ALA A 31 10.72 6.30 -19.58
CA ALA A 31 10.98 6.93 -20.88
C ALA A 31 9.95 6.59 -21.98
N PRO A 32 9.44 5.35 -22.13
CA PRO A 32 8.43 5.02 -23.13
C PRO A 32 7.13 5.83 -22.99
N HIS A 33 6.76 6.22 -21.76
CA HIS A 33 5.51 6.94 -21.49
C HIS A 33 5.51 8.36 -22.05
N PHE A 34 6.69 8.92 -22.36
CA PHE A 34 6.82 10.25 -22.97
C PHE A 34 6.87 10.22 -24.51
N LYS A 35 6.81 9.03 -25.12
CA LYS A 35 6.90 8.89 -26.58
C LYS A 35 5.57 9.05 -27.31
N SER A 36 4.44 9.02 -26.59
CA SER A 36 3.12 9.23 -27.19
C SER A 36 2.15 9.85 -26.18
N PHE A 37 1.18 10.62 -26.69
CA PHE A 37 0.13 11.23 -25.87
C PHE A 37 -0.66 10.19 -25.07
N GLY A 38 -0.99 9.04 -25.69
CA GLY A 38 -1.71 7.97 -25.01
C GLY A 38 -0.92 7.38 -23.84
N ALA A 39 0.37 7.12 -24.03
CA ALA A 39 1.21 6.59 -22.95
C ALA A 39 1.44 7.63 -21.84
N THR A 40 1.55 8.92 -22.20
CA THR A 40 1.64 10.01 -21.21
C THR A 40 0.35 10.15 -20.43
N GLN A 41 -0.81 10.01 -21.08
CA GLN A 41 -2.11 10.05 -20.40
C GLN A 41 -2.21 8.94 -19.35
N VAL A 42 -1.77 7.72 -19.64
CA VAL A 42 -1.73 6.61 -18.66
C VAL A 42 -0.79 6.92 -17.49
N LEU A 43 0.37 7.53 -17.73
CA LEU A 43 1.27 7.95 -16.67
C LEU A 43 0.65 9.03 -15.76
N VAL A 44 -0.08 9.98 -16.36
CA VAL A 44 -0.81 11.02 -15.62
C VAL A 44 -1.95 10.42 -14.80
N ASP A 45 -2.70 9.47 -15.36
CA ASP A 45 -3.75 8.74 -14.64
C ASP A 45 -3.18 8.00 -13.42
N LEU A 46 -2.05 7.30 -13.60
CA LEU A 46 -1.32 6.66 -12.50
C LEU A 46 -0.91 7.68 -11.43
N ALA A 47 -0.38 8.85 -11.81
CA ALA A 47 0.02 9.89 -10.87
C ALA A 47 -1.18 10.42 -10.05
N ILE A 48 -2.33 10.62 -10.69
CA ILE A 48 -3.57 11.05 -10.03
C ILE A 48 -4.04 9.95 -9.06
N ALA A 49 -4.10 8.69 -9.52
CA ALA A 49 -4.51 7.57 -8.69
C ALA A 49 -3.62 7.43 -7.45
N LEU A 50 -2.30 7.52 -7.60
CA LEU A 50 -1.37 7.49 -6.47
C LEU A 50 -1.57 8.68 -5.52
N THR A 51 -1.84 9.88 -6.04
CA THR A 51 -2.11 11.06 -5.21
C THR A 51 -3.36 10.88 -4.36
N LEU A 52 -4.45 10.39 -4.95
CA LEU A 52 -5.69 10.09 -4.23
C LEU A 52 -5.46 9.04 -3.13
N VAL A 53 -4.71 7.99 -3.45
CA VAL A 53 -4.36 6.95 -2.47
C VAL A 53 -3.47 7.50 -1.35
N LEU A 54 -2.53 8.40 -1.65
CA LEU A 54 -1.69 9.04 -0.62
C LEU A 54 -2.51 9.94 0.31
N VAL A 55 -3.49 10.69 -0.21
CA VAL A 55 -4.41 11.48 0.61
C VAL A 55 -5.19 10.58 1.57
N TRP A 56 -5.72 9.46 1.07
CA TRP A 56 -6.40 8.47 1.89
C TRP A 56 -5.46 7.85 2.94
N LEU A 57 -4.26 7.43 2.53
CA LEU A 57 -3.26 6.81 3.41
C LEU A 57 -2.85 7.75 4.54
N TRP A 58 -2.70 9.04 4.24
CA TRP A 58 -2.38 10.05 5.24
C TRP A 58 -3.46 10.16 6.31
N GLN A 59 -4.73 10.26 5.90
CA GLN A 59 -5.87 10.34 6.80
C GLN A 59 -6.00 9.08 7.64
N ASP A 60 -5.91 7.91 7.00
CA ASP A 60 -6.01 6.61 7.68
C ASP A 60 -4.88 6.40 8.69
N ALA A 61 -3.63 6.69 8.31
CA ALA A 61 -2.48 6.55 9.19
C ALA A 61 -2.58 7.47 10.40
N LYS A 62 -3.04 8.71 10.21
CA LYS A 62 -3.31 9.64 11.32
C LYS A 62 -4.41 9.14 12.25
N ALA A 63 -5.49 8.55 11.71
CA ALA A 63 -6.58 8.01 12.52
C ALA A 63 -6.12 6.88 13.45
N ILE A 64 -5.17 6.05 12.99
CA ILE A 64 -4.60 4.95 13.79
C ILE A 64 -3.30 5.31 14.55
N GLY A 65 -2.93 6.59 14.61
CA GLY A 65 -1.74 7.07 15.33
C GLY A 65 -0.40 6.60 14.74
N ARG A 66 -0.36 6.29 13.43
CA ARG A 66 0.82 5.77 12.73
C ARG A 66 1.47 6.85 11.88
N ASN A 67 2.81 6.91 11.86
CA ASN A 67 3.56 7.86 11.04
C ASN A 67 3.48 7.52 9.54
N PRO A 68 2.83 8.32 8.66
CA PRO A 68 2.59 7.94 7.26
C PRO A 68 3.83 8.01 6.34
N TRP A 69 4.86 8.78 6.72
CA TRP A 69 5.99 9.13 5.84
C TRP A 69 6.73 7.96 5.18
N PRO A 70 7.00 6.81 5.86
CA PRO A 70 7.68 5.69 5.24
C PRO A 70 6.96 5.18 3.98
N TRP A 71 5.63 5.09 4.02
CA TRP A 71 4.85 4.62 2.88
C TRP A 71 4.76 5.66 1.78
N ILE A 72 4.66 6.95 2.13
CA ILE A 72 4.67 8.05 1.15
C ILE A 72 5.96 8.02 0.33
N LEU A 73 7.12 7.93 1.00
CA LEU A 73 8.42 7.91 0.32
C LEU A 73 8.56 6.69 -0.60
N ILE A 74 8.12 5.52 -0.15
CA ILE A 74 8.08 4.32 -1.00
C ILE A 74 7.14 4.54 -2.19
N THR A 75 5.98 5.17 -2.00
CA THR A 75 5.05 5.46 -3.10
C THR A 75 5.62 6.38 -4.15
N LEU A 76 6.36 7.41 -3.75
CA LEU A 76 6.94 8.37 -4.69
C LEU A 76 8.01 7.74 -5.58
N VAL A 77 8.75 6.76 -5.07
CA VAL A 77 9.85 6.12 -5.81
C VAL A 77 9.39 4.86 -6.55
N ALA A 78 8.52 4.07 -5.94
CA ALA A 78 8.13 2.75 -6.42
C ALA A 78 6.64 2.65 -6.80
N GLY A 79 5.83 3.70 -6.61
CA GLY A 79 4.41 3.67 -6.93
C GLY A 79 3.59 2.85 -5.94
N SER A 80 2.85 1.86 -6.42
CA SER A 80 1.88 1.11 -5.60
C SER A 80 2.48 0.22 -4.49
N PHE A 81 3.81 0.09 -4.39
CA PHE A 81 4.45 -0.64 -3.28
C PHE A 81 4.13 0.00 -1.91
N GLY A 82 4.12 1.33 -1.81
CA GLY A 82 3.86 2.02 -0.55
C GLY A 82 2.49 1.66 0.04
N PRO A 83 1.38 1.82 -0.70
CA PRO A 83 0.04 1.48 -0.20
C PRO A 83 -0.15 -0.02 0.03
N LEU A 84 0.45 -0.89 -0.81
CA LEU A 84 0.39 -2.35 -0.61
C LEU A 84 1.07 -2.76 0.70
N ILE A 85 2.28 -2.26 0.97
CA ILE A 85 2.99 -2.52 2.22
C ILE A 85 2.26 -1.90 3.41
N TYR A 86 1.68 -0.71 3.24
CA TYR A 86 0.88 -0.05 4.28
C TYR A 86 -0.29 -0.93 4.71
N LEU A 87 -1.11 -1.37 3.75
CA LEU A 87 -2.28 -2.23 3.98
C LEU A 87 -1.88 -3.59 4.56
N LEU A 88 -0.78 -4.18 4.08
CA LEU A 88 -0.30 -5.47 4.59
C LEU A 88 0.12 -5.40 6.07
N THR A 89 0.70 -4.27 6.47
CA THR A 89 1.21 -4.04 7.83
C THR A 89 0.19 -3.36 8.76
N ARG A 90 -0.94 -2.89 8.24
CA ARG A 90 -2.04 -2.29 9.01
C ARG A 90 -2.69 -3.36 9.89
N LYS A 91 -2.89 -3.04 11.17
CA LYS A 91 -3.64 -3.89 12.12
C LYS A 91 -5.13 -3.51 12.05
N PRO A 92 -6.05 -4.48 11.82
CA PRO A 92 -7.47 -4.21 11.90
C PRO A 92 -7.89 -3.93 13.36
N GLU A 93 -8.77 -2.96 13.54
CA GLU A 93 -9.28 -2.47 14.83
C GLU A 93 -10.06 -3.53 15.63
N ALA A 94 -10.54 -4.59 14.97
CA ALA A 94 -11.33 -5.67 15.56
C ALA A 94 -10.62 -6.50 16.65
N ALA A 95 -9.29 -6.40 16.79
CA ALA A 95 -8.56 -7.10 17.84
C ALA A 95 -8.74 -6.48 19.24
N ALA A 96 -9.21 -5.23 19.35
CA ALA A 96 -9.40 -4.57 20.65
C ALA A 96 -10.76 -4.87 21.30
N VAL A 97 -11.80 -5.15 20.50
CA VAL A 97 -13.16 -5.40 21.02
C VAL A 97 -13.29 -6.78 21.66
N GLY A 98 -12.60 -7.80 21.13
CA GLY A 98 -12.61 -9.15 21.70
C GLY A 98 -11.91 -9.26 23.06
N THR A 99 -10.91 -8.42 23.33
CA THR A 99 -10.23 -8.38 24.64
C THR A 99 -11.03 -7.60 25.67
N ALA A 100 -11.68 -6.49 25.26
CA ALA A 100 -12.52 -5.70 26.15
C ALA A 100 -13.78 -6.44 26.63
N VAL A 101 -14.43 -7.24 25.77
CA VAL A 101 -15.59 -8.06 26.15
C VAL A 101 -15.21 -9.16 27.15
N ASN A 102 -14.04 -9.79 27.00
CA ASN A 102 -13.58 -10.89 27.85
C ASN A 102 -13.16 -10.42 29.26
N LEU A 103 -12.67 -9.18 29.39
CA LEU A 103 -12.29 -8.60 30.69
C LEU A 103 -13.48 -8.08 31.52
N SER A 104 -14.66 -7.94 30.90
CA SER A 104 -15.89 -7.49 31.58
C SER A 104 -16.81 -8.62 32.05
N GLN A 105 -16.52 -9.90 31.74
CA GLN A 105 -17.25 -11.02 32.32
C GLN A 105 -16.63 -11.37 33.68
N PRO A 106 -17.33 -11.14 34.81
CA PRO A 106 -16.88 -11.65 36.09
C PRO A 106 -16.86 -13.17 35.96
N THR A 107 -15.74 -13.78 36.31
CA THR A 107 -15.64 -15.22 36.51
C THR A 107 -16.70 -15.56 37.55
N ALA A 108 -17.81 -16.16 37.12
CA ALA A 108 -18.81 -16.68 38.04
C ALA A 108 -18.10 -17.75 38.87
N MET A 109 -17.81 -17.40 40.13
CA MET A 109 -17.25 -18.32 41.12
C MET A 109 -18.24 -19.46 41.33
N ASN A 110 -17.82 -20.66 40.92
CA ASN A 110 -18.37 -21.92 41.40
C ASN A 110 -17.65 -22.32 42.69
#